data_AF-F1LIG3-F1
#
_entry.id   AF-F1LIG3-F1
#
_cell.length_a   1.000
_cell.length_b   1.000
_cell.length_c   1.000
_cell.angle_alpha   90.00
_cell.angle_beta   90.00
_cell.angle_gamma   90.00
#
_symmetry.space_group_name_H-M   'P 1'
#
loop_
_entity.id
_entity.type
_entity.pdbx_description
1 polymer ?
#
loop_
_entity_poly.entity_id
_entity_poly.type
_entity_poly.pdbx_seq_one_letter_code
_entity_poly.pdbx_strand_id
1 'polypeptide(L)' 'MDEALNGYGEQIDVTINDDQSITIRDYGRGVPVDMHESGIPTTEVIFTKLHAGGKFDANSYKKSGG' A
#
# COMPACT_ATOMS: atom_id res chain seq x y z
N MET A 1 7.72 -3.66 0.40
CA MET A 1 8.39 -4.40 1.49
C MET A 1 7.41 -5.23 2.30
N ASP A 2 6.39 -4.64 2.95
CA ASP A 2 5.47 -5.41 3.79
C ASP A 2 4.64 -6.46 3.01
N GLU A 3 4.27 -6.18 1.76
CA GLU A 3 3.63 -7.17 0.88
C GLU A 3 4.55 -8.39 0.65
N ALA A 4 5.82 -8.14 0.31
CA ALA A 4 6.82 -9.18 0.10
C ALA A 4 7.08 -9.99 1.38
N LEU A 5 7.13 -9.34 2.55
CA LEU A 5 7.28 -10.01 3.85
C LEU A 5 6.09 -10.94 4.18
N ASN A 6 4.92 -10.67 3.62
CA ASN A 6 3.74 -11.55 3.73
C ASN A 6 3.63 -12.52 2.54
N GLY A 7 4.67 -12.64 1.72
CA GLY A 7 4.77 -13.60 0.62
C GLY A 7 4.20 -13.12 -0.72
N TYR A 8 3.91 -11.83 -0.87
CA TYR A 8 3.33 -11.27 -2.09
C TYR A 8 4.30 -10.29 -2.78
N GLY A 9 4.69 -10.63 -4.00
CA GLY A 9 5.60 -9.84 -4.82
C GLY A 9 7.07 -10.11 -4.52
N GLU A 10 7.83 -10.42 -5.57
CA GLU A 10 9.27 -10.76 -5.49
C GLU A 10 10.16 -9.62 -6.02
N GLN A 11 9.54 -8.59 -6.61
CA GLN A 11 10.21 -7.49 -7.28
C GLN A 11 9.66 -6.15 -6.82
N ILE A 12 10.55 -5.16 -6.71
CA ILE A 12 10.22 -3.75 -6.50
C ILE A 12 11.10 -2.94 -7.44
N ASP A 13 10.47 -2.10 -8.26
CA ASP A 13 11.15 -1.18 -9.17
C ASP A 13 11.14 0.23 -8.57
N VAL A 14 12.30 0.88 -8.57
CA VAL A 14 12.45 2.28 -8.13
C VAL A 14 13.01 3.08 -9.29
N THR A 15 12.30 4.13 -9.69
CA THR A 15 12.69 5.03 -10.78
C THR A 15 12.78 6.45 -10.26
N ILE A 16 13.91 7.12 -10.50
CA ILE A 16 14.06 8.56 -10.34
C ILE A 16 13.80 9.16 -11.72
N ASN A 17 12.75 9.97 -11.84
CA ASN A 17 12.32 10.54 -13.10
C ASN A 17 13.07 11.85 -13.40
N ASP A 18 13.12 12.24 -14.67
CA ASP A 18 13.81 13.46 -15.13
C ASP A 18 13.23 14.75 -14.51
N ASP A 19 11.96 14.71 -14.09
CA ASP A 19 11.26 15.81 -13.42
C ASP A 19 11.48 15.86 -11.90
N GLN A 20 12.44 15.10 -11.39
CA GLN A 20 12.79 14.94 -9.96
C GLN A 20 11.72 14.20 -9.12
N SER A 21 10.66 13.66 -9.74
CA SER A 21 9.75 12.77 -9.05
C SER A 21 10.36 11.37 -8.86
N ILE A 22 9.85 10.62 -7.88
CA ILE A 22 10.25 9.23 -7.62
C ILE A 22 9.04 8.33 -7.83
N THR A 23 9.19 7.31 -8.66
CA THR A 23 8.19 6.24 -8.80
C THR A 23 8.69 4.98 -8.11
N ILE A 24 7.85 4.43 -7.24
CA ILE A 24 8.05 3.13 -6.61
C ILE A 24 6.93 2.22 -7.10
N ARG A 25 7.29 1.09 -7.71
CA ARG A 25 6.34 0.07 -8.17
C ARG A 25 6.66 -1.25 -7.49
N ASP A 26 5.65 -1.85 -6.87
CA ASP A 26 5.71 -3.23 -6.38
C ASP A 26 4.76 -4.13 -7.17
N TYR A 27 4.97 -5.44 -7.03
CA TYR A 27 4.14 -6.48 -7.63
C TYR A 27 3.47 -7.34 -6.55
N GLY A 28 3.08 -6.70 -5.44
CA GLY A 28 2.30 -7.32 -4.37
C GLY A 28 0.83 -7.47 -4.74
N ARG A 29 -0.06 -7.56 -3.74
CA ARG A 29 -1.51 -7.75 -3.98
C ARG A 29 -2.20 -6.50 -4.53
N GLY A 30 -1.55 -5.34 -4.45
CA GLY A 30 -2.14 -4.04 -4.74
C GLY A 30 -2.97 -3.49 -3.59
N VAL A 31 -3.40 -2.24 -3.75
CA VAL A 31 -4.28 -1.53 -2.80
C VAL A 31 -5.74 -1.85 -3.16
N PRO A 32 -6.63 -2.11 -2.18
CA PRO A 32 -8.05 -2.29 -2.46
C PRO A 32 -8.64 -1.08 -3.19
N VAL A 33 -9.43 -1.32 -4.23
CA VAL A 33 -10.04 -0.29 -5.09
C VAL A 33 -11.54 -0.10 -4.87
N ASP A 34 -12.14 -0.96 -4.05
CA ASP A 34 -13.56 -0.92 -3.75
C ASP A 34 -13.92 0.28 -2.87
N MET A 35 -15.22 0.52 -2.72
CA MET A 35 -15.75 1.58 -1.86
C MET A 35 -15.50 1.24 -0.39
N HIS A 36 -14.90 2.15 0.36
CA HIS A 36 -14.77 2.03 1.81
C HIS A 36 -16.11 2.32 2.50
N GLU A 37 -16.32 1.80 3.71
CA GLU A 37 -17.52 2.05 4.53
C GLU A 37 -17.79 3.54 4.79
N SER A 38 -16.77 4.39 4.66
CA SER A 38 -16.88 5.84 4.74
C SER A 38 -17.54 6.49 3.51
N GLY A 39 -17.88 5.72 2.47
CA GLY A 39 -18.54 6.21 1.27
C GLY A 39 -17.63 6.84 0.22
N ILE A 40 -16.30 6.65 0.34
CA ILE A 40 -15.30 7.05 -0.66
C ILE A 40 -14.38 5.86 -0.98
N PRO A 41 -13.70 5.82 -2.15
CA PRO A 41 -12.82 4.71 -2.52
C PRO A 41 -11.74 4.45 -1.48
N THR A 42 -11.41 3.18 -1.21
CA THR A 42 -10.36 2.82 -0.24
C THR A 42 -9.01 3.44 -0.57
N THR A 43 -8.67 3.59 -1.86
CA THR A 43 -7.48 4.32 -2.30
C THR A 43 -7.48 5.77 -1.82
N GLU A 44 -8.60 6.47 -1.94
CA GLU A 44 -8.73 7.85 -1.48
C GLU A 44 -8.59 7.95 0.04
N VAL A 45 -9.21 7.02 0.79
CA VAL A 45 -9.08 6.96 2.25
C VAL A 45 -7.61 6.87 2.67
N ILE A 46 -6.86 5.93 2.06
CA ILE A 46 -5.46 5.65 2.42
C ILE A 46 -4.55 6.85 2.12
N PHE A 47 -4.79 7.57 1.02
CA PHE A 47 -3.92 8.69 0.63
C PHE A 47 -4.33 10.05 1.21
N THR A 48 -5.53 10.19 1.76
CA THR A 48 -6.05 11.51 2.21
C THR A 48 -6.43 11.57 3.69
N LYS A 49 -6.54 10.44 4.39
CA LYS A 49 -6.90 10.39 5.82
C LYS A 49 -5.73 9.90 6.66
N LEU A 50 -5.40 10.64 7.71
CA LEU A 50 -4.41 10.21 8.70
C LEU A 50 -4.94 9.04 9.52
N HIS A 51 -4.03 8.14 9.92
CA HIS A 51 -4.34 6.94 10.71
C HIS A 51 -5.33 5.97 10.04
N ALA A 52 -5.38 5.94 8.70
CA ALA A 52 -6.17 4.97 7.94
C ALA A 52 -5.27 3.89 7.33
N GLY A 53 -5.62 2.61 7.51
CA GLY A 53 -4.86 1.49 6.95
C GLY A 53 -5.22 0.13 7.53
N GLY A 54 -4.84 -0.94 6.83
CA GLY A 54 -5.15 -2.33 7.24
C GLY A 54 -4.21 -2.94 8.27
N LYS A 55 -3.25 -2.16 8.81
CA LYS A 55 -2.17 -2.65 9.70
C LYS A 55 -2.46 -2.49 11.19
N PHE A 56 -3.63 -1.95 11.54
CA PHE A 56 -4.04 -1.81 12.95
C PHE A 56 -4.60 -3.10 13.55
N ASP A 57 -4.89 -4.10 12.72
CA ASP A 57 -5.41 -5.39 13.15
C ASP A 57 -4.45 -6.51 12.75
N ALA A 58 -4.11 -7.38 13.71
CA ALA A 58 -3.05 -8.39 13.59
C ALA A 58 -3.32 -9.48 12.55
N ASN A 59 -4.54 -9.51 12.00
CA ASN A 59 -5.00 -10.50 11.04
C ASN A 59 -4.51 -10.23 9.60
N SER A 60 -4.26 -8.98 9.23
CA SER A 60 -3.98 -8.61 7.83
C SER A 60 -2.49 -8.61 7.49
N TYR A 61 -1.63 -8.31 8.48
CA TYR A 61 -0.18 -8.21 8.32
C TYR A 61 0.53 -8.81 9.56
N LYS A 62 1.09 -10.01 9.42
CA LYS A 62 1.70 -10.74 10.56
C LYS A 62 3.02 -10.11 11.04
N LYS A 63 3.77 -9.48 10.13
CA LYS A 63 4.96 -8.66 10.42
C LYS A 63 5.00 -7.53 9.39
N SER A 64 4.87 -6.28 9.84
CA SER A 64 5.02 -5.08 9.01
C SER A 64 5.90 -4.06 9.71
N GLY A 65 6.61 -3.23 8.93
CA GLY A 65 7.45 -2.15 9.47
C GLY A 65 6.74 -0.80 9.64
N GLY A 66 5.56 -0.63 9.00
CA GLY A 66 4.77 0.61 9.01
C GLY A 66 3.69 0.65 10.08
#